data_AF-A0A923A025-F1
#
_entry.id   AF-A0A923A025-F1
#
_cell.length_a   1.000
_cell.length_b   1.000
_cell.length_c   1.000
_cell.angle_alpha   90.00
_cell.angle_beta   90.00
_cell.angle_gamma   90.00
#
_symmetry.space_group_name_H-M   'P 1'
#
loop_
_entity.id
_entity.type
_entity.pdbx_description
1 polymer ?
#
loop_
_entity_poly.entity_id
_entity_poly.type
_entity_poly.pdbx_seq_one_letter_code
_entity_poly.pdbx_strand_id
1 'polypeptide(L)'
;MTTRGRQGRISGRRRSRDGGLLVLILALVLAVVVGSSFRKGGGWSTPAVLYYLDASTQDLVSNSVVAKLPTRRVEQVAGIIDLLRTPPADQGLVTAVPAGFTARRATLLPGGILHVVLGVARDQTPMGFAQEDALYWQLVNSLLTLPGVSAVELSVDGHPTGTFLSFVKTQRELGANEAMLDKGQSVDLYFVAGDGRQVVERRTLPTGLTRSQLAFQATRALMEGPVHPSLLSALPGTDVLRGVTVSGRTASVDFEESVLDLNMGAQKEERAKDSLVLTLTRLAGVSRVRLLVGGHSVQGLFGHVNTADPLFRLDGRLEAGTALAVYSLTEVDGDRLPVLTVYPKKQAFMGRNVMIANSIAQLENPPIGDSSLVPDGTFITAMALEANTGMLRLSLAMTSLPEDQASEVLMVEQLRLSLTELPSVTSLQVGVNGSVAFLPRGYYIGRPFSR
;
A
#
# COMPACT_ATOMS: atom_id res chain seq x y z
N MET A 1 -39.31 47.42 -64.54
CA MET A 1 -40.35 46.70 -65.33
C MET A 1 -40.40 45.28 -64.81
N THR A 2 -41.35 44.97 -63.91
CA THR A 2 -42.62 44.24 -64.23
C THR A 2 -42.33 42.82 -64.73
N THR A 3 -42.84 41.71 -64.18
CA THR A 3 -44.04 41.48 -63.36
C THR A 3 -44.08 40.01 -62.90
N ARG A 4 -44.62 39.78 -61.68
CA ARG A 4 -45.47 38.68 -61.16
C ARG A 4 -45.46 37.27 -61.81
N GLY A 5 -45.42 36.25 -60.94
CA GLY A 5 -45.99 34.91 -61.22
C GLY A 5 -46.04 33.97 -60.02
N ARG A 6 -47.17 33.98 -59.31
CA ARG A 6 -47.70 33.14 -58.18
C ARG A 6 -47.13 31.72 -57.97
N GLN A 7 -46.72 31.39 -56.72
CA GLN A 7 -47.43 30.57 -55.71
C GLN A 7 -47.80 29.13 -56.08
N GLY A 8 -47.04 28.17 -55.53
CA GLY A 8 -47.42 26.78 -55.31
C GLY A 8 -47.14 26.39 -53.85
N ARG A 9 -48.18 25.93 -53.15
CA ARG A 9 -48.22 25.42 -51.77
C ARG A 9 -47.24 24.25 -51.58
N ILE A 10 -46.42 24.27 -50.52
CA ILE A 10 -45.82 23.04 -49.96
C ILE A 10 -46.15 22.97 -48.46
N SER A 11 -46.58 21.77 -48.10
CA SER A 11 -47.18 21.33 -46.85
C SER A 11 -46.23 21.37 -45.65
N GLY A 12 -46.82 21.63 -44.49
CA GLY A 12 -46.15 21.56 -43.20
C GLY A 12 -45.77 20.13 -42.83
N ARG A 13 -44.52 19.94 -42.38
CA ARG A 13 -44.11 18.80 -41.57
C ARG A 13 -44.06 19.25 -40.10
N ARG A 14 -45.07 18.82 -39.33
CA ARG A 14 -44.98 18.74 -37.87
C ARG A 14 -43.89 17.72 -37.54
N ARG A 15 -42.86 18.13 -36.80
CA ARG A 15 -41.94 17.23 -36.08
C ARG A 15 -42.75 16.48 -35.04
N SER A 16 -42.90 15.16 -35.19
CA SER A 16 -43.40 14.30 -34.11
C SER A 16 -42.33 14.20 -33.02
N ARG A 17 -42.80 14.23 -31.78
CA ARG A 17 -42.02 14.41 -30.56
C ARG A 17 -41.82 13.07 -29.85
N ASP A 18 -41.75 11.97 -30.61
CA ASP A 18 -41.91 10.61 -30.10
C ASP A 18 -40.64 9.74 -30.21
N GLY A 19 -39.53 10.26 -30.75
CA GLY A 19 -38.27 9.52 -30.87
C GLY A 19 -37.47 9.40 -29.57
N GLY A 20 -37.64 10.36 -28.63
CA GLY A 20 -36.90 10.36 -27.36
C GLY A 20 -37.49 9.42 -26.31
N LEU A 21 -38.81 9.22 -26.33
CA LEU A 21 -39.50 8.38 -25.34
C LEU A 21 -39.27 6.88 -25.63
N LEU A 22 -39.20 6.50 -26.90
CA LEU A 22 -38.95 5.11 -27.32
C LEU A 22 -37.53 4.63 -27.00
N VAL A 23 -36.52 5.51 -27.10
CA VAL A 23 -35.13 5.17 -26.75
C VAL A 23 -34.95 5.06 -25.23
N LEU A 24 -35.66 5.89 -24.44
CA LEU A 24 -35.69 5.78 -22.97
C LEU A 24 -36.41 4.52 -22.49
N ILE A 25 -37.51 4.13 -23.13
CA ILE A 25 -38.22 2.89 -22.78
C ILE A 25 -37.40 1.66 -23.20
N LEU A 26 -36.69 1.68 -24.33
CA LEU A 26 -35.83 0.55 -24.73
C LEU A 26 -34.60 0.41 -23.81
N ALA A 27 -34.02 1.52 -23.34
CA ALA A 27 -32.94 1.51 -22.35
C ALA A 27 -33.41 1.05 -20.97
N LEU A 28 -34.64 1.42 -20.56
CA LEU A 28 -35.24 0.93 -19.32
C LEU A 28 -35.58 -0.57 -19.40
N VAL A 29 -36.02 -1.06 -20.56
CA VAL A 29 -36.31 -2.48 -20.79
C VAL A 29 -35.01 -3.30 -20.90
N LEU A 30 -33.93 -2.77 -21.49
CA LEU A 30 -32.62 -3.45 -21.44
C LEU A 30 -31.98 -3.43 -20.05
N ALA A 31 -32.17 -2.36 -19.26
CA ALA A 31 -31.75 -2.33 -17.85
C ALA A 31 -32.54 -3.31 -16.98
N VAL A 32 -33.79 -3.62 -17.34
CA VAL A 32 -34.61 -4.65 -16.68
C VAL A 32 -34.28 -6.08 -17.16
N VAL A 33 -33.76 -6.25 -18.39
CA VAL A 33 -33.45 -7.57 -18.96
C VAL A 33 -32.00 -8.02 -18.68
N VAL A 34 -31.04 -7.12 -18.44
CA VAL A 34 -29.70 -7.50 -17.91
C VAL A 34 -29.72 -7.67 -16.38
N GLY A 35 -30.76 -7.15 -15.72
CA GLY A 35 -31.04 -7.31 -14.29
C GLY A 35 -32.13 -8.35 -13.97
N SER A 36 -32.14 -9.54 -14.59
CA SER A 36 -33.03 -10.62 -14.15
C SER A 36 -32.55 -12.02 -14.54
N SER A 37 -31.45 -12.46 -13.94
CA SER A 37 -31.23 -13.89 -13.64
C SER A 37 -31.19 -14.18 -12.14
N PHE A 38 -31.75 -13.28 -11.32
CA PHE A 38 -32.19 -13.64 -9.97
C PHE A 38 -33.42 -14.52 -10.07
N ARG A 39 -33.22 -15.85 -9.98
CA ARG A 39 -34.26 -16.78 -9.55
C ARG A 39 -34.98 -16.15 -8.34
N LYS A 40 -36.30 -16.00 -8.41
CA LYS A 40 -37.15 -15.66 -7.25
C LYS A 40 -37.00 -16.74 -6.17
N GLY A 41 -35.95 -16.65 -5.36
CA GLY A 41 -35.75 -17.44 -4.17
C GLY A 41 -36.33 -16.70 -2.97
N GLY A 42 -37.18 -17.35 -2.19
CA GLY A 42 -37.69 -16.81 -0.93
C GLY A 42 -36.55 -16.57 0.06
N GLY A 43 -36.09 -15.33 0.15
CA GLY A 43 -35.19 -14.86 1.22
C GLY A 43 -36.02 -14.34 2.39
N TRP A 44 -35.55 -14.61 3.61
CA TRP A 44 -36.19 -14.11 4.83
C TRP A 44 -35.52 -12.79 5.22
N SER A 45 -36.32 -11.80 5.64
CA SER A 45 -35.78 -10.59 6.26
C SER A 45 -35.11 -10.97 7.57
N THR A 46 -33.79 -10.85 7.62
CA THR A 46 -32.96 -11.26 8.75
C THR A 46 -32.30 -10.02 9.34
N PRO A 47 -32.48 -9.72 10.63
CA PRO A 47 -31.68 -8.70 11.28
C PRO A 47 -30.21 -9.15 11.26
N ALA A 48 -29.34 -8.28 10.80
CA ALA A 48 -27.90 -8.49 10.76
C ALA A 48 -27.20 -7.25 11.32
N VAL A 49 -25.98 -7.44 11.82
CA VAL A 49 -25.10 -6.32 12.19
C VAL A 49 -23.91 -6.38 11.25
N LEU A 50 -23.70 -5.31 10.49
CA LEU A 50 -22.57 -5.17 9.60
C LEU A 50 -21.53 -4.30 10.26
N TYR A 51 -20.28 -4.72 10.20
CA TYR A 51 -19.18 -3.92 10.70
C TYR A 51 -18.55 -3.17 9.52
N TYR A 52 -18.30 -1.89 9.70
CA TYR A 52 -17.60 -1.02 8.75
C TYR A 52 -16.42 -0.35 9.45
N LEU A 53 -15.52 0.23 8.69
CA LEU A 53 -14.45 1.06 9.25
C LEU A 53 -14.93 2.50 9.37
N ASP A 54 -14.61 3.16 10.48
CA ASP A 54 -14.67 4.62 10.55
C ASP A 54 -13.61 5.23 9.61
N ALA A 55 -13.99 6.19 8.78
CA ALA A 55 -13.10 6.79 7.79
C ALA A 55 -11.90 7.49 8.44
N SER A 56 -12.06 8.01 9.66
CA SER A 56 -11.03 8.77 10.38
C SER A 56 -10.12 7.89 11.24
N THR A 57 -10.69 6.95 12.02
CA THR A 57 -9.91 6.11 12.95
C THR A 57 -9.49 4.78 12.33
N GLN A 58 -10.15 4.36 11.25
CA GLN A 58 -10.00 3.03 10.64
C GLN A 58 -10.30 1.89 11.64
N ASP A 59 -11.10 2.14 12.67
CA ASP A 59 -11.56 1.12 13.62
C ASP A 59 -12.97 0.64 13.26
N LEU A 60 -13.36 -0.53 13.77
CA LEU A 60 -14.64 -1.15 13.43
C LEU A 60 -15.81 -0.49 14.16
N VAL A 61 -16.86 -0.19 13.40
CA VAL A 61 -18.12 0.38 13.87
C VAL A 61 -19.26 -0.50 13.39
N SER A 62 -20.13 -0.91 14.32
CA SER A 62 -21.31 -1.72 14.01
C SER A 62 -22.43 -0.89 13.40
N ASN A 63 -23.12 -1.43 12.40
CA ASN A 63 -24.29 -0.86 11.74
C ASN A 63 -25.38 -1.93 11.61
N SER A 64 -26.52 -1.71 12.25
CA SER A 64 -27.65 -2.65 12.22
C SER A 64 -28.46 -2.50 10.93
N VAL A 65 -28.75 -3.62 10.28
CA VAL A 65 -29.51 -3.67 9.03
C VAL A 65 -30.52 -4.81 9.05
N VAL A 66 -31.62 -4.66 8.30
CA VAL A 66 -32.52 -5.78 7.97
C VAL A 66 -32.22 -6.24 6.55
N ALA A 67 -31.48 -7.34 6.43
CA ALA A 67 -31.03 -7.87 5.16
C ALA A 67 -31.97 -8.97 4.64
N LYS A 68 -32.32 -8.92 3.36
CA LYS A 68 -33.00 -10.04 2.68
C LYS A 68 -31.96 -11.03 2.20
N LEU A 69 -31.64 -12.01 3.03
CA LEU A 69 -30.62 -13.01 2.70
C LEU A 69 -31.27 -14.30 2.16
N PRO A 70 -30.64 -14.96 1.17
CA PRO A 70 -31.09 -16.26 0.68
C PRO A 70 -31.03 -17.36 1.75
N THR A 71 -31.57 -18.53 1.46
CA THR A 71 -31.58 -19.66 2.40
C THR A 71 -30.25 -20.41 2.45
N ARG A 72 -29.53 -20.48 1.33
CA ARG A 72 -28.26 -21.22 1.23
C ARG A 72 -27.13 -20.46 1.89
N ARG A 73 -26.35 -21.14 2.73
CA ARG A 73 -25.30 -20.50 3.53
C ARG A 73 -24.27 -19.73 2.70
N VAL A 74 -23.80 -20.29 1.59
CA VAL A 74 -22.84 -19.61 0.71
C VAL A 74 -23.43 -18.33 0.08
N GLU A 75 -24.72 -18.35 -0.25
CA GLU A 75 -25.43 -17.18 -0.79
C GLU A 75 -25.71 -16.13 0.30
N GLN A 76 -25.89 -16.55 1.56
CA GLN A 76 -25.95 -15.64 2.72
C GLN A 76 -24.62 -14.92 2.93
N VAL A 77 -23.50 -15.66 2.93
CA VAL A 77 -22.16 -15.07 3.05
C VAL A 77 -21.89 -14.12 1.89
N ALA A 78 -22.22 -14.51 0.65
CA ALA A 78 -22.10 -13.63 -0.51
C ALA A 78 -22.94 -12.35 -0.34
N GLY A 79 -24.18 -12.46 0.14
CA GLY A 79 -25.05 -11.32 0.40
C GLY A 79 -24.50 -10.37 1.47
N ILE A 80 -23.86 -10.89 2.54
CA ILE A 80 -23.18 -10.06 3.54
C ILE A 80 -21.99 -9.32 2.90
N ILE A 81 -21.14 -10.02 2.13
CA ILE A 81 -20.01 -9.41 1.42
C ILE A 81 -20.48 -8.28 0.49
N ASP A 82 -21.58 -8.49 -0.24
CA ASP A 82 -22.14 -7.48 -1.14
C ASP A 82 -22.70 -6.26 -0.39
N LEU A 83 -23.37 -6.47 0.76
CA LEU A 83 -23.84 -5.37 1.61
C LEU A 83 -22.67 -4.57 2.23
N LEU A 84 -21.58 -5.26 2.61
CA LEU A 84 -20.39 -4.60 3.14
C LEU A 84 -19.70 -3.71 2.10
N ARG A 85 -19.92 -3.94 0.80
CA ARG A 85 -19.39 -3.08 -0.27
C ARG A 85 -20.18 -1.79 -0.48
N THR A 86 -21.34 -1.67 0.16
CA THR A 86 -22.18 -0.47 0.12
C THR A 86 -22.31 0.11 1.53
N PRO A 87 -21.28 0.82 2.03
CA PRO A 87 -21.38 1.52 3.32
C PRO A 87 -22.56 2.50 3.34
N PRO A 88 -23.21 2.70 4.51
CA PRO A 88 -24.23 3.73 4.67
C PRO A 88 -23.68 5.11 4.31
N ALA A 89 -24.39 5.82 3.42
CA ALA A 89 -24.05 7.19 3.06
C ALA A 89 -24.11 8.11 4.30
N ASP A 90 -23.27 9.16 4.30
CA ASP A 90 -23.26 10.24 5.29
C ASP A 90 -22.92 9.83 6.74
N GLN A 91 -22.39 8.62 6.96
CA GLN A 91 -21.98 8.15 8.29
C GLN A 91 -20.46 8.11 8.49
N GLY A 92 -19.68 8.55 7.49
CA GLY A 92 -18.22 8.45 7.53
C GLY A 92 -17.72 7.00 7.61
N LEU A 93 -18.51 6.03 7.13
CA LEU A 93 -18.17 4.61 7.14
C LEU A 93 -17.58 4.18 5.79
N VAL A 94 -16.53 3.37 5.83
CA VAL A 94 -15.86 2.81 4.66
C VAL A 94 -15.73 1.29 4.77
N THR A 95 -15.48 0.64 3.64
CA THR A 95 -15.30 -0.81 3.57
C THR A 95 -13.85 -1.16 3.28
N ALA A 96 -13.35 -2.21 3.94
CA ALA A 96 -12.09 -2.84 3.58
C ALA A 96 -12.27 -3.92 2.50
N VAL A 97 -13.51 -4.35 2.20
CA VAL A 97 -13.80 -5.48 1.30
C VAL A 97 -13.55 -5.10 -0.16
N PRO A 98 -12.51 -5.64 -0.82
CA PRO A 98 -12.25 -5.34 -2.23
C PRO A 98 -13.30 -5.98 -3.15
N ALA A 99 -13.46 -5.41 -4.36
CA ALA A 99 -14.43 -5.90 -5.34
C ALA A 99 -14.20 -7.36 -5.77
N GLY A 100 -12.95 -7.84 -5.75
CA GLY A 100 -12.58 -9.20 -6.16
C GLY A 100 -12.94 -10.33 -5.20
N PHE A 101 -13.37 -10.03 -3.97
CA PHE A 101 -13.66 -11.04 -2.96
C PHE A 101 -15.01 -11.75 -3.20
N THR A 102 -15.05 -13.07 -3.11
CA THR A 102 -16.29 -13.83 -3.36
C THR A 102 -16.42 -14.99 -2.38
N ALA A 103 -17.65 -15.37 -2.01
CA ALA A 103 -17.87 -16.57 -1.23
C ALA A 103 -17.81 -17.80 -2.16
N ARG A 104 -16.78 -18.64 -2.02
CA ARG A 104 -16.66 -19.91 -2.77
C ARG A 104 -17.43 -21.03 -2.09
N ARG A 105 -17.28 -21.12 -0.77
CA ARG A 105 -17.93 -22.14 0.06
C ARG A 105 -18.26 -21.58 1.42
N ALA A 106 -19.40 -21.98 1.97
CA ALA A 106 -19.75 -21.75 3.36
C ALA A 106 -20.49 -22.96 3.93
N THR A 107 -20.02 -23.47 5.06
CA THR A 107 -20.58 -24.65 5.72
C THR A 107 -20.74 -24.35 7.20
N LEU A 108 -21.98 -24.49 7.71
CA LEU A 108 -22.26 -24.40 9.14
C LEU A 108 -22.14 -25.80 9.74
N LEU A 109 -21.13 -26.00 10.58
CA LEU A 109 -20.89 -27.26 11.28
C LEU A 109 -21.70 -27.35 12.58
N PRO A 110 -21.86 -28.56 13.17
CA PRO A 110 -22.38 -28.71 14.52
C PRO A 110 -21.65 -27.82 15.53
N GLY A 111 -22.38 -27.24 16.48
CA GLY A 111 -21.83 -26.27 17.42
C GLY A 111 -21.77 -24.83 16.88
N GLY A 112 -22.35 -24.56 15.71
CA GLY A 112 -22.49 -23.19 15.19
C GLY A 112 -21.24 -22.62 14.52
N ILE A 113 -20.29 -23.46 14.12
CA ILE A 113 -19.04 -23.01 13.50
C ILE A 113 -19.25 -22.83 12.00
N LEU A 114 -19.13 -21.60 11.52
CA LEU A 114 -19.23 -21.27 10.11
C LEU A 114 -17.83 -21.32 9.46
N HIS A 115 -17.59 -22.36 8.67
CA HIS A 115 -16.39 -22.47 7.83
C HIS A 115 -16.63 -21.77 6.50
N VAL A 116 -15.83 -20.76 6.20
CA VAL A 116 -15.93 -19.98 4.95
C VAL A 116 -14.63 -20.07 4.17
N VAL A 117 -14.76 -20.39 2.88
CA VAL A 117 -13.68 -20.26 1.89
C VAL A 117 -14.05 -19.13 0.96
N LEU A 118 -13.23 -18.08 0.95
CA LEU A 118 -13.35 -16.96 0.03
C LEU A 118 -12.49 -17.19 -1.20
N GLY A 119 -12.89 -16.63 -2.33
CA GLY A 119 -12.04 -16.49 -3.51
C GLY A 119 -11.66 -15.03 -3.71
N VAL A 120 -10.48 -14.80 -4.27
CA VAL A 120 -9.98 -13.47 -4.65
C VAL A 120 -9.69 -13.40 -6.14
N ALA A 121 -9.63 -12.19 -6.68
CA ALA A 121 -9.19 -11.97 -8.05
C ALA A 121 -7.69 -12.32 -8.19
N ARG A 122 -7.27 -12.76 -9.38
CA ARG A 122 -5.85 -13.13 -9.62
C ARG A 122 -4.90 -11.95 -9.54
N ASP A 123 -5.41 -10.77 -9.86
CA ASP A 123 -4.78 -9.46 -9.83
C ASP A 123 -5.15 -8.67 -8.58
N GLN A 124 -5.55 -9.34 -7.50
CA GLN A 124 -5.81 -8.69 -6.22
C GLN A 124 -4.55 -7.94 -5.77
N THR A 125 -4.69 -6.62 -5.66
CA THR A 125 -3.64 -5.74 -5.17
C THR A 125 -3.15 -6.22 -3.80
N PRO A 126 -1.83 -6.31 -3.58
CA PRO A 126 -1.26 -6.60 -2.27
C PRO A 126 -1.78 -5.62 -1.21
N MET A 127 -1.90 -6.09 0.02
CA MET A 127 -2.34 -5.27 1.16
C MET A 127 -1.24 -5.20 2.21
N GLY A 128 -1.23 -4.12 2.99
CA GLY A 128 -0.48 -4.11 4.26
C GLY A 128 -1.22 -4.87 5.35
N PHE A 129 -0.52 -5.23 6.43
CA PHE A 129 -1.11 -5.90 7.58
C PHE A 129 -2.35 -5.19 8.14
N ALA A 130 -2.30 -3.86 8.30
CA ALA A 130 -3.43 -3.11 8.84
C ALA A 130 -4.69 -3.21 7.97
N GLN A 131 -4.52 -3.22 6.65
CA GLN A 131 -5.62 -3.38 5.69
C GLN A 131 -6.15 -4.81 5.71
N GLU A 132 -5.26 -5.80 5.76
CA GLU A 132 -5.63 -7.22 5.86
C GLU A 132 -6.35 -7.53 7.19
N ASP A 133 -5.87 -7.01 8.32
CA ASP A 133 -6.48 -7.17 9.65
C ASP A 133 -7.87 -6.52 9.71
N ALA A 134 -8.00 -5.31 9.17
CA ALA A 134 -9.28 -4.64 9.03
C ALA A 134 -10.26 -5.43 8.16
N LEU A 135 -9.82 -5.93 7.00
CA LEU A 135 -10.63 -6.79 6.13
C LEU A 135 -11.07 -8.07 6.84
N TYR A 136 -10.14 -8.75 7.50
CA TYR A 136 -10.40 -9.99 8.22
C TYR A 136 -11.48 -9.78 9.29
N TRP A 137 -11.30 -8.80 10.17
CA TRP A 137 -12.24 -8.55 11.26
C TRP A 137 -13.57 -7.94 10.80
N GLN A 138 -13.58 -7.12 9.74
CA GLN A 138 -14.81 -6.64 9.14
C GLN A 138 -15.69 -7.81 8.67
N LEU A 139 -15.08 -8.79 8.01
CA LEU A 139 -15.75 -10.01 7.54
C LEU A 139 -16.18 -10.90 8.71
N VAL A 140 -15.25 -11.24 9.62
CA VAL A 140 -15.53 -12.12 10.76
C VAL A 140 -16.67 -11.57 11.62
N ASN A 141 -16.59 -10.30 12.05
CA ASN A 141 -17.60 -9.70 12.91
C ASN A 141 -18.98 -9.68 12.25
N SER A 142 -19.05 -9.35 10.96
CA SER A 142 -20.31 -9.32 10.23
C SER A 142 -20.90 -10.72 10.04
N LEU A 143 -20.07 -11.72 9.78
CA LEU A 143 -20.50 -13.11 9.57
C LEU A 143 -20.95 -13.81 10.85
N LEU A 144 -20.37 -13.45 12.00
CA LEU A 144 -20.80 -13.93 13.32
C LEU A 144 -22.26 -13.58 13.63
N THR A 145 -22.84 -12.58 12.95
CA THR A 145 -24.22 -12.13 13.19
C THR A 145 -25.26 -12.96 12.43
N LEU A 146 -24.81 -13.87 11.55
CA LEU A 146 -25.71 -14.74 10.81
C LEU A 146 -26.41 -15.73 11.76
N PRO A 147 -27.70 -16.04 11.53
CA PRO A 147 -28.44 -16.97 12.38
C PRO A 147 -27.77 -18.35 12.50
N GLY A 148 -27.63 -18.80 13.75
CA GLY A 148 -27.03 -20.09 14.10
C GLY A 148 -25.49 -20.11 14.06
N VAL A 149 -24.84 -18.97 13.82
CA VAL A 149 -23.38 -18.86 13.85
C VAL A 149 -22.93 -18.42 15.24
N SER A 150 -22.01 -19.19 15.82
CA SER A 150 -21.37 -18.90 17.12
C SER A 150 -19.86 -18.77 16.99
N ALA A 151 -19.29 -19.20 15.87
CA ALA A 151 -17.89 -19.04 15.55
C ALA A 151 -17.68 -18.95 14.03
N VAL A 152 -16.61 -18.30 13.60
CA VAL A 152 -16.21 -18.21 12.19
C VAL A 152 -14.79 -18.73 12.01
N GLU A 153 -14.60 -19.59 11.02
CA GLU A 153 -13.28 -19.98 10.51
C GLU A 153 -13.19 -19.51 9.05
N LEU A 154 -12.32 -18.53 8.79
CA LEU A 154 -12.19 -17.89 7.49
C LEU A 154 -10.88 -18.29 6.81
N SER A 155 -10.95 -18.55 5.51
CA SER A 155 -9.80 -18.88 4.67
C SER A 155 -9.98 -18.33 3.26
N VAL A 156 -8.89 -18.19 2.51
CA VAL A 156 -8.89 -17.74 1.12
C VAL A 156 -8.29 -18.83 0.24
N ASP A 157 -8.99 -19.16 -0.85
CA ASP A 157 -8.57 -20.15 -1.83
C ASP A 157 -7.22 -19.75 -2.46
N GLY A 158 -6.28 -20.69 -2.52
CA GLY A 158 -4.94 -20.45 -3.07
C GLY A 158 -3.95 -19.77 -2.12
N HIS A 159 -4.33 -19.43 -0.89
CA HIS A 159 -3.43 -18.88 0.13
C HIS A 159 -2.93 -19.96 1.11
N PRO A 160 -1.78 -19.72 1.78
CA PRO A 160 -1.22 -20.68 2.73
C PRO A 160 -2.19 -21.03 3.87
N THR A 161 -2.27 -22.32 4.21
CA THR A 161 -3.11 -22.79 5.33
C THR A 161 -2.73 -22.07 6.64
N GLY A 162 -3.73 -21.65 7.41
CA GLY A 162 -3.52 -20.93 8.67
C GLY A 162 -3.16 -19.44 8.49
N THR A 163 -3.21 -18.90 7.28
CA THR A 163 -3.02 -17.48 7.00
C THR A 163 -4.16 -16.98 6.09
N PHE A 164 -4.66 -15.77 6.33
CA PHE A 164 -5.81 -15.25 5.60
C PHE A 164 -5.39 -14.83 4.19
N LEU A 165 -4.53 -13.83 4.06
CA LEU A 165 -3.86 -13.49 2.80
C LEU A 165 -2.35 -13.64 2.94
N SER A 166 -1.73 -12.72 3.69
CA SER A 166 -0.27 -12.64 3.84
C SER A 166 0.17 -12.62 5.30
N PHE A 167 -0.59 -11.94 6.17
CA PHE A 167 -0.13 -11.62 7.52
C PHE A 167 -1.03 -12.18 8.62
N VAL A 168 -2.35 -12.11 8.46
CA VAL A 168 -3.30 -12.44 9.53
C VAL A 168 -3.39 -13.96 9.68
N LYS A 169 -3.12 -14.46 10.89
CA LYS A 169 -3.24 -15.88 11.18
C LYS A 169 -4.71 -16.25 11.34
N THR A 170 -5.13 -17.29 10.64
CA THR A 170 -6.51 -17.75 10.70
C THR A 170 -6.66 -18.78 11.80
N GLN A 171 -7.73 -18.63 12.57
CA GLN A 171 -8.11 -19.50 13.66
C GLN A 171 -9.64 -19.50 13.79
N ARG A 172 -10.14 -20.22 14.80
CA ARG A 172 -11.56 -20.19 15.15
C ARG A 172 -11.86 -18.97 16.00
N GLU A 173 -12.59 -18.04 15.42
CA GLU A 173 -13.02 -16.82 16.13
C GLU A 173 -14.36 -17.05 16.82
N LEU A 174 -14.39 -16.85 18.14
CA LEU A 174 -15.52 -17.18 19.02
C LEU A 174 -16.41 -15.97 19.37
N GLY A 175 -16.06 -14.78 18.90
CA GLY A 175 -16.76 -13.54 19.22
C GLY A 175 -16.29 -12.38 18.34
N ALA A 176 -17.09 -11.31 18.32
CA ALA A 176 -16.73 -10.11 17.57
C ALA A 176 -15.52 -9.44 18.23
N ASN A 177 -14.59 -8.94 17.40
CA ASN A 177 -13.53 -8.06 17.86
C ASN A 177 -14.07 -6.64 17.99
N GLU A 178 -14.23 -6.18 19.23
CA GLU A 178 -14.63 -4.81 19.58
C GLU A 178 -13.44 -3.94 20.01
N ALA A 179 -12.23 -4.50 20.00
CA ALA A 179 -11.01 -3.77 20.32
C ALA A 179 -10.55 -2.90 19.14
N MET A 180 -9.71 -1.92 19.44
CA MET A 180 -8.98 -1.17 18.42
C MET A 180 -8.12 -2.12 17.59
N LEU A 181 -8.13 -1.94 16.28
CA LEU A 181 -7.35 -2.79 15.38
C LEU A 181 -5.85 -2.47 15.46
N ASP A 182 -5.01 -3.51 15.35
CA ASP A 182 -3.56 -3.29 15.27
C ASP A 182 -3.22 -2.67 13.90
N LYS A 183 -2.68 -1.46 13.93
CA LYS A 183 -2.29 -0.74 12.72
C LYS A 183 -0.94 -1.20 12.17
N GLY A 184 -0.25 -2.12 12.84
CA GLY A 184 1.04 -2.63 12.44
C GLY A 184 2.18 -1.63 12.62
N GLN A 185 3.35 -2.04 12.17
CA GLN A 185 4.53 -1.20 12.00
C GLN A 185 4.76 -0.92 10.52
N SER A 186 5.11 0.32 10.19
CA SER A 186 5.43 0.71 8.81
C SER A 186 6.82 0.27 8.39
N VAL A 187 6.96 -0.17 7.14
CA VAL A 187 8.23 -0.41 6.45
C VAL A 187 8.24 0.26 5.09
N ASP A 188 9.42 0.63 4.61
CA ASP A 188 9.63 1.19 3.28
C ASP A 188 10.07 0.08 2.31
N LEU A 189 9.28 -0.15 1.27
CA LEU A 189 9.55 -1.10 0.19
C LEU A 189 9.96 -0.33 -1.07
N TYR A 190 10.99 -0.82 -1.77
CA TYR A 190 11.57 -0.15 -2.93
C TYR A 190 11.20 -0.87 -4.22
N PHE A 191 10.29 -0.26 -4.99
CA PHE A 191 9.82 -0.77 -6.27
C PHE A 191 10.40 0.04 -7.43
N VAL A 192 10.29 -0.49 -8.64
CA VAL A 192 10.88 0.14 -9.82
C VAL A 192 9.80 0.83 -10.65
N ALA A 193 10.00 2.11 -10.95
CA ALA A 193 9.16 2.86 -11.88
C ALA A 193 9.50 2.54 -13.36
N GLY A 194 8.65 2.96 -14.29
CA GLY A 194 8.85 2.73 -15.73
C GLY A 194 10.17 3.27 -16.29
N ASP A 195 10.72 4.32 -15.69
CA ASP A 195 12.03 4.91 -16.03
C ASP A 195 13.23 4.14 -15.41
N GLY A 196 12.96 3.13 -14.59
CA GLY A 196 13.96 2.29 -13.94
C GLY A 196 14.45 2.81 -12.58
N ARG A 197 13.95 3.95 -12.08
CA ARG A 197 14.31 4.47 -10.76
C ARG A 197 13.56 3.76 -9.64
N GLN A 198 14.14 3.84 -8.44
CA GLN A 198 13.58 3.22 -7.24
C GLN A 198 12.58 4.18 -6.58
N VAL A 199 11.33 3.76 -6.50
CA VAL A 199 10.21 4.46 -5.85
C VAL A 199 9.90 3.77 -4.53
N VAL A 200 9.64 4.57 -3.50
CA VAL A 200 9.32 4.06 -2.16
C VAL A 200 7.82 3.94 -1.98
N GLU A 201 7.37 2.75 -1.59
CA GLU A 201 6.02 2.48 -1.11
C GLU A 201 6.08 2.10 0.38
N ARG A 202 5.21 2.71 1.18
CA ARG A 202 5.06 2.33 2.59
C ARG A 202 4.05 1.20 2.75
N ARG A 203 4.45 0.12 3.40
CA ARG A 203 3.59 -1.03 3.74
C ARG A 203 3.55 -1.19 5.25
N THR A 204 2.43 -1.65 5.81
CA THR A 204 2.37 -2.07 7.22
C THR A 204 2.63 -3.57 7.36
N LEU A 205 3.37 -3.97 8.39
CA LEU A 205 3.63 -5.35 8.79
C LEU A 205 3.18 -5.56 10.25
N PRO A 206 2.96 -6.80 10.72
CA PRO A 206 2.60 -7.05 12.11
C PRO A 206 3.62 -6.49 13.11
N THR A 207 3.14 -6.03 14.27
CA THR A 207 4.02 -5.63 15.38
C THR A 207 4.59 -6.85 16.12
N GLY A 208 5.55 -6.63 17.04
CA GLY A 208 6.07 -7.71 17.91
C GLY A 208 6.96 -8.77 17.23
N LEU A 209 7.28 -8.60 15.94
CA LEU A 209 8.13 -9.52 15.20
C LEU A 209 9.60 -9.44 15.66
N THR A 210 10.27 -10.59 15.70
CA THR A 210 11.75 -10.62 15.79
C THR A 210 12.37 -9.98 14.54
N ARG A 211 13.65 -9.61 14.61
CA ARG A 211 14.37 -9.00 13.48
C ARG A 211 14.36 -9.89 12.23
N SER A 212 14.53 -11.21 12.39
CA SER A 212 14.45 -12.17 11.29
C SER A 212 13.05 -12.27 10.70
N GLN A 213 12.00 -12.29 11.54
CA GLN A 213 10.61 -12.32 11.07
C GLN A 213 10.22 -11.03 10.34
N LEU A 214 10.63 -9.87 10.86
CA LEU A 214 10.39 -8.58 10.20
C LEU A 214 11.08 -8.53 8.84
N ALA A 215 12.35 -8.93 8.76
CA ALA A 215 13.09 -8.99 7.51
C ALA A 215 12.46 -9.97 6.51
N PHE A 216 12.03 -11.16 6.96
CA PHE A 216 11.32 -12.12 6.12
C PHE A 216 10.02 -11.54 5.57
N GLN A 217 9.20 -10.92 6.41
CA GLN A 217 7.93 -10.33 5.99
C GLN A 217 8.12 -9.14 5.06
N ALA A 218 9.13 -8.30 5.28
CA ALA A 218 9.47 -7.19 4.37
C ALA A 218 9.95 -7.70 3.00
N THR A 219 10.81 -8.72 2.97
CA THR A 219 11.23 -9.36 1.71
C THR A 219 10.05 -9.99 0.98
N ARG A 220 9.18 -10.73 1.69
CA ARG A 220 7.98 -11.32 1.09
C ARG A 220 7.03 -10.25 0.55
N ALA A 221 6.77 -9.20 1.31
CA ALA A 221 5.92 -8.08 0.88
C ALA A 221 6.47 -7.36 -0.37
N LEU A 222 7.79 -7.23 -0.48
CA LEU A 222 8.46 -6.72 -1.68
C LEU A 222 8.31 -7.67 -2.89
N MET A 223 8.38 -8.98 -2.66
CA MET A 223 8.20 -10.01 -3.70
C MET A 223 6.74 -10.17 -4.14
N GLU A 224 5.77 -9.92 -3.25
CA GLU A 224 4.33 -9.87 -3.59
C GLU A 224 4.00 -8.73 -4.57
N GLY A 225 4.84 -7.69 -4.59
CA GLY A 225 4.74 -6.58 -5.52
C GLY A 225 4.12 -5.32 -4.95
N PRO A 226 4.08 -4.24 -5.74
CA PRO A 226 3.57 -2.94 -5.32
C PRO A 226 2.03 -2.91 -5.30
N VAL A 227 1.51 -1.93 -4.56
CA VAL A 227 0.11 -1.52 -4.61
C VAL A 227 -0.17 -0.70 -5.86
N HIS A 228 0.78 0.18 -6.24
CA HIS A 228 0.61 1.05 -7.41
C HIS A 228 0.82 0.26 -8.72
N PRO A 229 -0.14 0.27 -9.67
CA PRO A 229 -0.16 -0.65 -10.82
C PRO A 229 0.99 -0.42 -11.83
N SER A 230 1.51 0.79 -11.92
CA SER A 230 2.64 1.11 -12.83
C SER A 230 4.02 0.98 -12.20
N LEU A 231 4.10 0.58 -10.93
CA LEU A 231 5.36 0.16 -10.33
C LEU A 231 5.56 -1.33 -10.57
N LEU A 232 6.82 -1.77 -10.58
CA LEU A 232 7.20 -3.15 -10.81
C LEU A 232 8.00 -3.69 -9.63
N SER A 233 7.74 -4.94 -9.25
CA SER A 233 8.69 -5.71 -8.46
C SER A 233 9.81 -6.21 -9.37
N ALA A 234 11.05 -5.97 -8.98
CA ALA A 234 12.21 -6.49 -9.68
C ALA A 234 12.57 -7.92 -9.24
N LEU A 235 11.94 -8.44 -8.18
CA LEU A 235 12.18 -9.77 -7.64
C LEU A 235 11.23 -10.80 -8.26
N PRO A 236 11.63 -12.09 -8.28
CA PRO A 236 10.73 -13.18 -8.64
C PRO A 236 9.60 -13.39 -7.62
N GLY A 237 8.69 -14.30 -7.94
CA GLY A 237 7.57 -14.68 -7.07
C GLY A 237 8.01 -15.25 -5.72
N THR A 238 7.14 -15.15 -4.72
CA THR A 238 7.44 -15.53 -3.33
C THR A 238 7.77 -17.02 -3.13
N ASP A 239 7.42 -17.87 -4.10
CA ASP A 239 7.65 -19.32 -4.08
C ASP A 239 9.14 -19.69 -4.04
N VAL A 240 10.04 -18.81 -4.49
CA VAL A 240 11.49 -19.04 -4.42
C VAL A 240 12.12 -18.57 -3.11
N LEU A 241 11.37 -17.97 -2.17
CA LEU A 241 11.92 -17.49 -0.90
C LEU A 241 11.83 -18.58 0.17
N ARG A 242 12.99 -19.07 0.64
CA ARG A 242 13.07 -20.06 1.74
C ARG A 242 12.99 -19.41 3.11
N GLY A 243 13.65 -18.28 3.28
CA GLY A 243 13.73 -17.64 4.58
C GLY A 243 14.64 -16.42 4.61
N VAL A 244 14.55 -15.67 5.71
CA VAL A 244 15.47 -14.58 6.01
C VAL A 244 15.91 -14.70 7.46
N THR A 245 17.22 -14.63 7.70
CA THR A 245 17.80 -14.62 9.05
C THR A 245 18.58 -13.33 9.28
N VAL A 246 18.46 -12.76 10.48
CA VAL A 246 19.23 -11.56 10.84
C VAL A 246 20.21 -11.91 11.96
N SER A 247 21.50 -11.84 11.66
CA SER A 247 22.59 -12.02 12.63
C SER A 247 23.49 -10.79 12.64
N GLY A 248 23.70 -10.22 13.83
CA GLY A 248 24.38 -8.93 13.98
C GLY A 248 23.68 -7.83 13.17
N ARG A 249 24.35 -7.33 12.13
CA ARG A 249 23.82 -6.32 11.19
C ARG A 249 23.56 -6.84 9.77
N THR A 250 23.58 -8.16 9.58
CA THR A 250 23.40 -8.80 8.27
C THR A 250 22.08 -9.53 8.22
N ALA A 251 21.25 -9.17 7.23
CA ALA A 251 20.12 -9.98 6.81
C ALA A 251 20.61 -10.96 5.74
N SER A 252 20.49 -12.26 5.99
CA SER A 252 20.78 -13.31 5.00
C SER A 252 19.46 -13.79 4.41
N VAL A 253 19.26 -13.54 3.12
CA VAL A 253 18.08 -13.93 2.36
C VAL A 253 18.41 -15.24 1.65
N ASP A 254 17.69 -16.30 1.98
CA ASP A 254 17.88 -17.63 1.40
C ASP A 254 16.77 -17.92 0.38
N PHE A 255 17.20 -18.30 -0.82
CA PHE A 255 16.34 -18.64 -1.95
C PHE A 255 16.40 -20.14 -2.25
N GLU A 256 15.35 -20.63 -2.91
CA GLU A 256 15.32 -21.97 -3.51
C GLU A 256 16.29 -22.07 -4.68
N GLU A 257 16.81 -23.28 -4.95
CA GLU A 257 17.76 -23.51 -6.06
C GLU A 257 17.21 -23.10 -7.43
N SER A 258 15.89 -23.16 -7.62
CA SER A 258 15.18 -22.72 -8.84
C SER A 258 15.43 -21.26 -9.20
N VAL A 259 15.87 -20.42 -8.26
CA VAL A 259 16.23 -19.03 -8.52
C VAL A 259 17.42 -18.92 -9.49
N LEU A 260 18.28 -19.94 -9.57
CA LEU A 260 19.46 -19.96 -10.44
C LEU A 260 19.11 -20.09 -11.92
N ASP A 261 17.92 -20.63 -12.23
CA ASP A 261 17.43 -20.76 -13.59
C ASP A 261 16.85 -19.45 -14.15
N LEU A 262 16.70 -18.44 -13.29
CA LEU A 262 16.17 -17.13 -13.68
C LEU A 262 17.28 -16.28 -14.31
N ASN A 263 17.14 -15.98 -15.60
CA ASN A 263 17.99 -15.02 -16.30
C ASN A 263 17.18 -13.77 -16.64
N MET A 264 17.42 -12.68 -15.92
CA MET A 264 16.62 -11.46 -16.04
C MET A 264 17.32 -10.35 -16.83
N GLY A 265 18.58 -10.53 -17.21
CA GLY A 265 19.41 -9.55 -17.90
C GLY A 265 19.92 -8.45 -16.96
N ALA A 266 21.15 -7.98 -17.20
CA ALA A 266 21.93 -7.16 -16.27
C ALA A 266 21.20 -5.98 -15.62
N GLN A 267 20.34 -5.25 -16.36
CA GLN A 267 19.59 -4.13 -15.79
C GLN A 267 18.53 -4.56 -14.76
N LYS A 268 17.83 -5.66 -15.01
CA LYS A 268 16.83 -6.17 -14.06
C LYS A 268 17.49 -6.78 -12.84
N GLU A 269 18.65 -7.41 -13.03
CA GLU A 269 19.47 -7.98 -11.95
C GLU A 269 19.91 -6.91 -10.95
N GLU A 270 20.44 -5.79 -11.45
CA GLU A 270 20.85 -4.66 -10.62
C GLU A 270 19.65 -4.06 -9.88
N ARG A 271 18.50 -3.92 -10.55
CA ARG A 271 17.26 -3.45 -9.92
C ARG A 271 16.76 -4.39 -8.82
N ALA A 272 16.84 -5.71 -9.02
CA ALA A 272 16.46 -6.71 -8.03
C ALA A 272 17.36 -6.62 -6.78
N LYS A 273 18.68 -6.51 -7.01
CA LYS A 273 19.68 -6.26 -5.96
C LYS A 273 19.33 -4.99 -5.17
N ASP A 274 19.16 -3.87 -5.87
CA ASP A 274 18.91 -2.58 -5.26
C ASP A 274 17.59 -2.54 -4.48
N SER A 275 16.49 -3.03 -5.06
CA SER A 275 15.19 -3.10 -4.38
C SER A 275 15.29 -3.90 -3.07
N LEU A 276 15.97 -5.05 -3.09
CA LEU A 276 16.14 -5.89 -1.90
C LEU A 276 17.05 -5.24 -0.85
N VAL A 277 18.20 -4.73 -1.27
CA VAL A 277 19.17 -4.09 -0.36
C VAL A 277 18.58 -2.81 0.23
N LEU A 278 17.94 -1.97 -0.59
CA LEU A 278 17.32 -0.73 -0.13
C LEU A 278 16.19 -0.98 0.87
N THR A 279 15.37 -2.01 0.63
CA THR A 279 14.28 -2.40 1.54
C THR A 279 14.84 -2.95 2.86
N LEU A 280 15.73 -3.94 2.81
CA LEU A 280 16.21 -4.61 4.03
C LEU A 280 17.11 -3.72 4.89
N THR A 281 17.91 -2.84 4.29
CA THR A 281 18.77 -1.90 5.04
C THR A 281 18.05 -0.69 5.60
N ARG A 282 16.74 -0.54 5.32
CA ARG A 282 15.86 0.39 6.05
C ARG A 282 15.43 -0.17 7.40
N LEU A 283 15.40 -1.49 7.56
CA LEU A 283 15.01 -2.13 8.81
C LEU A 283 16.03 -1.84 9.92
N ALA A 284 15.52 -1.54 11.12
CA ALA A 284 16.34 -1.20 12.26
C ALA A 284 17.43 -2.27 12.55
N GLY A 285 18.67 -1.80 12.62
CA GLY A 285 19.85 -2.60 12.92
C GLY A 285 20.39 -3.44 11.74
N VAL A 286 19.77 -3.42 10.56
CA VAL A 286 20.28 -4.09 9.36
C VAL A 286 21.09 -3.08 8.55
N SER A 287 22.33 -3.41 8.19
CA SER A 287 23.19 -2.52 7.38
C SER A 287 23.72 -3.16 6.10
N ARG A 288 23.55 -4.47 5.95
CA ARG A 288 24.00 -5.22 4.78
C ARG A 288 23.16 -6.47 4.58
N VAL A 289 23.11 -6.95 3.35
CA VAL A 289 22.36 -8.12 2.93
C VAL A 289 23.32 -9.17 2.39
N ARG A 290 23.11 -10.44 2.74
CA ARG A 290 23.79 -11.57 2.11
C ARG A 290 22.74 -12.39 1.37
N LEU A 291 23.06 -12.83 0.16
CA LEU A 291 22.19 -13.70 -0.62
C LEU A 291 22.70 -15.13 -0.53
N LEU A 292 21.79 -16.08 -0.29
CA LEU A 292 22.05 -17.50 -0.17
C LEU A 292 21.12 -18.26 -1.12
N VAL A 293 21.56 -19.43 -1.56
CA VAL A 293 20.73 -20.38 -2.31
C VAL A 293 20.89 -21.75 -1.66
N GLY A 294 19.78 -22.40 -1.31
CA GLY A 294 19.84 -23.69 -0.64
C GLY A 294 20.52 -23.63 0.74
N GLY A 295 20.66 -22.45 1.35
CA GLY A 295 21.43 -22.21 2.58
C GLY A 295 22.94 -22.00 2.37
N HIS A 296 23.41 -22.05 1.12
CA HIS A 296 24.82 -21.88 0.77
C HIS A 296 25.11 -20.51 0.17
N SER A 297 26.30 -19.98 0.42
CA SER A 297 26.75 -18.75 -0.24
C SER A 297 27.03 -19.02 -1.71
N VAL A 298 26.62 -18.08 -2.56
CA VAL A 298 26.83 -18.12 -4.01
C VAL A 298 27.75 -16.97 -4.43
N GLN A 299 28.44 -17.13 -5.56
CA GLN A 299 29.30 -16.06 -6.10
C GLN A 299 28.53 -15.09 -7.00
N GLY A 300 27.44 -15.56 -7.61
CA GLY A 300 26.58 -14.80 -8.49
C GLY A 300 25.12 -15.19 -8.29
N LEU A 301 24.22 -14.22 -8.37
CA LEU A 301 22.78 -14.46 -8.38
C LEU A 301 22.10 -13.55 -9.41
N PHE A 302 21.02 -14.02 -10.02
CA PHE A 302 20.25 -13.36 -11.10
C PHE A 302 21.02 -13.14 -12.41
N GLY A 303 22.35 -13.31 -12.42
CA GLY A 303 23.24 -13.25 -13.58
C GLY A 303 24.62 -12.70 -13.22
N HIS A 304 24.71 -11.39 -12.98
CA HIS A 304 25.96 -10.62 -12.80
C HIS A 304 26.13 -9.98 -11.42
N VAL A 305 25.16 -10.15 -10.51
CA VAL A 305 25.28 -9.61 -9.14
C VAL A 305 26.32 -10.42 -8.38
N ASN A 306 27.48 -9.83 -8.12
CA ASN A 306 28.49 -10.44 -7.25
C ASN A 306 27.94 -10.53 -5.82
N THR A 307 27.84 -11.75 -5.31
CA THR A 307 27.24 -12.07 -4.01
C THR A 307 28.24 -12.71 -3.04
N ALA A 308 29.52 -12.76 -3.41
CA ALA A 308 30.58 -13.30 -2.56
C ALA A 308 30.69 -12.55 -1.22
N ASP A 309 30.55 -11.22 -1.27
CA ASP A 309 30.53 -10.35 -0.10
C ASP A 309 29.12 -9.85 0.22
N PRO A 310 28.82 -9.52 1.49
CA PRO A 310 27.58 -8.84 1.84
C PRO A 310 27.41 -7.52 1.08
N LEU A 311 26.21 -7.32 0.55
CA LEU A 311 25.79 -6.14 -0.20
C LEU A 311 25.42 -5.01 0.75
N PHE A 312 25.93 -3.82 0.49
CA PHE A 312 25.69 -2.62 1.31
C PHE A 312 24.72 -1.68 0.62
N ARG A 313 23.98 -0.91 1.43
CA ARG A 313 23.11 0.15 0.90
C ARG A 313 23.91 1.11 0.02
N LEU A 314 23.48 1.27 -1.23
CA LEU A 314 24.15 2.11 -2.24
C LEU A 314 25.66 1.84 -2.31
N ASP A 315 26.03 0.56 -2.25
CA ASP A 315 27.41 0.06 -2.28
C ASP A 315 28.34 0.72 -1.24
N GLY A 316 27.78 1.16 -0.10
CA GLY A 316 28.52 1.79 0.99
C GLY A 316 28.90 3.25 0.74
N ARG A 317 28.45 3.86 -0.36
CA ARG A 317 28.83 5.22 -0.77
C ARG A 317 28.34 6.31 0.18
N LEU A 318 27.27 6.05 0.92
CA LEU A 318 26.75 6.96 1.96
C LEU A 318 27.71 7.05 3.15
N GLU A 319 28.17 5.91 3.67
CA GLU A 319 29.14 5.84 4.78
C GLU A 319 30.50 6.41 4.38
N ALA A 320 30.92 6.18 3.14
CA ALA A 320 32.11 6.79 2.57
C ALA A 320 31.98 8.32 2.33
N GLY A 321 30.75 8.86 2.41
CA GLY A 321 30.45 10.25 2.11
C GLY A 321 30.63 10.64 0.63
N THR A 322 30.71 9.66 -0.28
CA THR A 322 30.93 9.86 -1.73
C THR A 322 29.63 9.86 -2.54
N ALA A 323 28.49 9.84 -1.85
CA ALA A 323 27.19 10.03 -2.44
C ALA A 323 26.24 10.73 -1.47
N LEU A 324 25.22 11.40 -2.04
CA LEU A 324 24.05 11.87 -1.32
C LEU A 324 22.82 11.19 -1.92
N ALA A 325 21.93 10.67 -1.09
CA ALA A 325 20.66 10.08 -1.52
C ALA A 325 19.52 11.00 -1.09
N VAL A 326 18.69 11.39 -2.05
CA VAL A 326 17.60 12.36 -1.85
C VAL A 326 16.34 11.86 -2.53
N TYR A 327 15.20 12.08 -1.89
CA TYR A 327 13.89 11.61 -2.33
C TYR A 327 13.01 12.77 -2.76
N SER A 328 13.05 13.07 -4.06
CA SER A 328 12.10 13.95 -4.74
C SER A 328 10.77 13.21 -4.99
N LEU A 329 9.81 13.87 -5.64
CA LEU A 329 8.56 13.25 -6.08
C LEU A 329 8.57 13.08 -7.60
N THR A 330 8.26 11.88 -8.07
CA THR A 330 7.99 11.62 -9.48
C THR A 330 6.49 11.43 -9.69
N GLU A 331 5.99 11.83 -10.85
CA GLU A 331 4.60 11.57 -11.25
C GLU A 331 4.52 10.20 -11.94
N VAL A 332 3.64 9.33 -11.43
CA VAL A 332 3.32 8.04 -12.03
C VAL A 332 1.80 7.96 -12.11
N ASP A 333 1.26 7.95 -13.33
CA ASP A 333 -0.19 7.91 -13.59
C ASP A 333 -1.03 8.98 -12.84
N GLY A 334 -0.44 10.16 -12.62
CA GLY A 334 -1.08 11.26 -11.89
C GLY A 334 -0.85 11.23 -10.38
N ASP A 335 -0.28 10.16 -9.82
CA ASP A 335 0.13 10.08 -8.42
C ASP A 335 1.56 10.59 -8.23
N ARG A 336 1.81 11.32 -7.14
CA ARG A 336 3.14 11.79 -6.77
C ARG A 336 3.77 10.84 -5.76
N LEU A 337 4.84 10.16 -6.15
CA LEU A 337 5.50 9.13 -5.33
C LEU A 337 6.96 9.50 -5.01
N PRO A 338 7.45 9.22 -3.78
CA PRO A 338 8.85 9.46 -3.45
C PRO A 338 9.79 8.60 -4.29
N VAL A 339 10.71 9.23 -5.02
CA VAL A 339 11.68 8.58 -5.90
C VAL A 339 13.10 8.87 -5.45
N LEU A 340 13.94 7.85 -5.41
CA LEU A 340 15.35 7.98 -5.01
C LEU A 340 16.20 8.52 -6.17
N THR A 341 16.93 9.59 -5.90
CA THR A 341 18.06 10.07 -6.73
C THR A 341 19.36 10.03 -5.93
N VAL A 342 20.40 9.45 -6.52
CA VAL A 342 21.74 9.33 -5.92
C VAL A 342 22.72 10.27 -6.61
N TYR A 343 23.25 11.23 -5.86
CA TYR A 343 24.17 12.25 -6.35
C TYR A 343 25.63 11.87 -6.00
N PRO A 344 26.43 11.39 -6.98
CA PRO A 344 27.85 11.10 -6.75
C PRO A 344 28.64 12.35 -6.36
N LYS A 345 29.60 12.19 -5.45
CA LYS A 345 30.62 13.20 -5.15
C LYS A 345 32.01 12.64 -5.35
N LYS A 346 32.87 13.43 -6.00
CA LYS A 346 34.29 13.08 -6.22
C LYS A 346 35.09 13.10 -4.92
N GLN A 347 34.72 13.95 -3.98
CA GLN A 347 35.34 14.08 -2.67
C GLN A 347 34.27 13.87 -1.60
N ALA A 348 34.65 13.24 -0.49
CA ALA A 348 33.76 13.03 0.62
C ALA A 348 33.27 14.38 1.19
N PHE A 349 32.01 14.44 1.61
CA PHE A 349 31.49 15.64 2.25
C PHE A 349 32.28 16.00 3.51
N MET A 350 32.57 17.29 3.69
CA MET A 350 33.29 17.82 4.84
C MET A 350 32.36 17.99 6.06
N GLY A 351 31.80 16.88 6.52
CA GLY A 351 30.98 16.82 7.75
C GLY A 351 29.47 16.82 7.51
N ARG A 352 28.76 16.38 8.54
CA ARG A 352 27.33 16.07 8.49
C ARG A 352 26.44 17.29 8.23
N ASN A 353 26.74 18.44 8.81
CA ASN A 353 25.94 19.66 8.61
C ASN A 353 25.91 20.07 7.13
N VAL A 354 27.03 19.86 6.43
CA VAL A 354 27.13 20.07 4.99
C VAL A 354 26.27 19.07 4.23
N MET A 355 26.25 17.80 4.63
CA MET A 355 25.36 16.81 4.01
C MET A 355 23.88 17.18 4.19
N ILE A 356 23.46 17.57 5.40
CA ILE A 356 22.07 17.97 5.70
C ILE A 356 21.67 19.18 4.84
N ALA A 357 22.49 20.23 4.82
CA ALA A 357 22.22 21.41 4.00
C ALA A 357 22.14 21.07 2.51
N ASN A 358 23.03 20.20 2.02
CA ASN A 358 22.97 19.75 0.62
C ASN A 358 21.72 18.90 0.33
N SER A 359 21.26 18.05 1.27
CA SER A 359 20.02 17.28 1.10
C SER A 359 18.82 18.21 0.92
N ILE A 360 18.72 19.26 1.74
CA ILE A 360 17.66 20.26 1.60
C ILE A 360 17.79 21.00 0.26
N ALA A 361 18.98 21.46 -0.12
CA ALA A 361 19.18 22.15 -1.39
C ALA A 361 18.84 21.29 -2.63
N GLN A 362 19.07 19.97 -2.58
CA GLN A 362 18.64 19.05 -3.64
C GLN A 362 17.13 18.81 -3.65
N LEU A 363 16.46 18.89 -2.49
CA LEU A 363 15.00 18.84 -2.44
C LEU A 363 14.37 20.13 -2.98
N GLU A 364 14.98 21.29 -2.78
CA GLU A 364 14.55 22.54 -3.40
C GLU A 364 14.69 22.48 -4.92
N ASN A 365 15.79 21.88 -5.41
CA ASN A 365 16.11 21.79 -6.83
C ASN A 365 16.15 20.33 -7.30
N PRO A 366 14.98 19.65 -7.40
CA PRO A 366 14.93 18.25 -7.81
C PRO A 366 15.36 18.07 -9.28
N PRO A 367 15.67 16.83 -9.71
CA PRO A 367 15.99 16.53 -11.10
C PRO A 367 14.89 16.98 -12.07
N ILE A 368 15.25 17.27 -13.32
CA ILE A 368 14.28 17.59 -14.38
C ILE A 368 13.27 16.46 -14.52
N GLY A 369 11.97 16.79 -14.46
CA GLY A 369 10.87 15.84 -14.53
C GLY A 369 10.34 15.40 -13.16
N ASP A 370 11.09 15.67 -12.09
CA ASP A 370 10.61 15.49 -10.72
C ASP A 370 10.06 16.81 -10.15
N SER A 371 9.37 16.70 -9.02
CA SER A 371 8.87 17.80 -8.23
C SER A 371 9.28 17.64 -6.76
N SER A 372 9.02 18.66 -5.96
CA SER A 372 9.25 18.63 -4.52
C SER A 372 8.26 19.53 -3.80
N LEU A 373 7.87 19.13 -2.59
CA LEU A 373 7.04 19.93 -1.69
C LEU A 373 7.88 20.69 -0.66
N VAL A 374 9.21 20.57 -0.70
CA VAL A 374 10.13 21.43 0.03
C VAL A 374 10.42 22.66 -0.84
N PRO A 375 9.93 23.86 -0.48
CA PRO A 375 9.98 25.02 -1.36
C PRO A 375 11.37 25.65 -1.41
N ASP A 376 11.66 26.32 -2.52
CA ASP A 376 12.87 27.13 -2.68
C ASP A 376 12.99 28.18 -1.56
N GLY A 377 14.21 28.31 -1.03
CA GLY A 377 14.51 29.22 0.07
C GLY A 377 14.14 28.66 1.44
N THR A 378 13.98 27.33 1.56
CA THR A 378 13.87 26.65 2.85
C THR A 378 15.21 26.77 3.59
N PHE A 379 15.19 27.32 4.80
CA PHE A 379 16.39 27.42 5.61
C PHE A 379 16.24 26.76 6.98
N ILE A 380 17.34 26.19 7.44
CA ILE A 380 17.43 25.53 8.74
C ILE A 380 17.57 26.59 9.83
N THR A 381 16.58 26.69 10.72
CA THR A 381 16.58 27.63 11.85
C THR A 381 17.18 27.03 13.11
N ALA A 382 17.05 25.72 13.30
CA ALA A 382 17.69 24.99 14.38
C ALA A 382 17.97 23.55 13.97
N MET A 383 19.04 22.97 14.50
CA MET A 383 19.44 21.59 14.21
C MET A 383 20.18 20.99 15.39
N ALA A 384 19.77 19.79 15.81
CA ALA A 384 20.46 19.01 16.83
C ALA A 384 20.37 17.52 16.51
N LEU A 385 21.50 16.80 16.58
CA LEU A 385 21.53 15.34 16.49
C LEU A 385 21.83 14.77 17.87
N GLU A 386 20.95 13.91 18.38
CA GLU A 386 21.23 13.15 19.58
C GLU A 386 22.17 11.98 19.27
N ALA A 387 23.40 12.02 19.80
CA ALA A 387 24.44 11.04 19.49
C ALA A 387 24.04 9.59 19.87
N ASN A 388 23.28 9.40 20.95
CA ASN A 388 22.93 8.08 21.45
C ASN A 388 21.78 7.42 20.67
N THR A 389 20.79 8.23 20.26
CA THR A 389 19.58 7.73 19.60
C THR A 389 19.69 7.81 18.08
N GLY A 390 20.53 8.73 17.55
CA GLY A 390 20.57 9.09 16.14
C GLY A 390 19.39 9.97 15.70
N MET A 391 18.61 10.51 16.64
CA MET A 391 17.47 11.37 16.32
C MET A 391 17.94 12.77 15.91
N LEU A 392 17.62 13.15 14.67
CA LEU A 392 17.84 14.49 14.14
C LEU A 392 16.61 15.34 14.45
N ARG A 393 16.76 16.34 15.31
CA ARG A 393 15.80 17.44 15.47
C ARG A 393 16.16 18.55 14.49
N LEU A 394 15.21 18.92 13.64
CA LEU A 394 15.40 19.93 12.60
C LEU A 394 14.22 20.91 12.60
N SER A 395 14.51 22.20 12.75
CA SER A 395 13.51 23.25 12.56
C SER A 395 13.78 23.96 11.24
N LEU A 396 12.75 24.07 10.42
CA LEU A 396 12.78 24.66 9.09
C LEU A 396 11.90 25.90 9.04
N ALA A 397 12.37 26.92 8.32
CA ALA A 397 11.55 28.03 7.87
C ALA A 397 11.30 27.86 6.37
N MET A 398 10.04 27.91 5.96
CA MET A 398 9.55 27.67 4.60
C MET A 398 8.64 28.81 4.16
N THR A 399 8.79 29.23 2.90
CA THR A 399 8.06 30.35 2.31
C THR A 399 6.61 30.01 1.99
N SER A 400 6.33 28.76 1.66
CA SER A 400 4.99 28.20 1.43
C SER A 400 4.86 26.83 2.09
N LEU A 401 3.61 26.41 2.32
CA LEU A 401 3.28 25.09 2.86
C LEU A 401 2.19 24.44 2.01
N PRO A 402 2.09 23.10 2.02
CA PRO A 402 1.11 22.39 1.20
C PRO A 402 -0.35 22.78 1.49
N GLU A 403 -1.19 22.72 0.45
CA GLU A 403 -2.59 23.18 0.50
C GLU A 403 -3.55 22.14 1.09
N ASP A 404 -3.14 20.88 1.15
CA ASP A 404 -3.90 19.74 1.65
C ASP A 404 -3.05 18.81 2.53
N GLN A 405 -3.71 18.00 3.35
CA GLN A 405 -3.05 17.13 4.32
C GLN A 405 -2.24 16.00 3.65
N ALA A 406 -2.64 15.48 2.49
CA ALA A 406 -1.90 14.44 1.80
C ALA A 406 -0.56 14.98 1.26
N SER A 407 -0.56 16.21 0.76
CA SER A 407 0.66 16.91 0.39
C SER A 407 1.54 17.25 1.62
N GLU A 408 0.97 17.57 2.78
CA GLU A 408 1.75 17.69 4.03
C GLU A 408 2.46 16.39 4.42
N VAL A 409 1.76 15.25 4.30
CA VAL A 409 2.33 13.92 4.53
C VAL A 409 3.52 13.69 3.59
N LEU A 410 3.33 13.94 2.29
CA LEU A 410 4.39 13.76 1.28
C LEU A 410 5.60 14.67 1.52
N MET A 411 5.39 15.94 1.89
CA MET A 411 6.48 16.87 2.21
C MET A 411 7.35 16.33 3.36
N VAL A 412 6.72 15.90 4.46
CA VAL A 412 7.44 15.33 5.60
C VAL A 412 8.11 14.01 5.22
N GLU A 413 7.48 13.22 4.34
CA GLU A 413 8.01 11.96 3.86
C GLU A 413 9.30 12.15 3.04
N GLN A 414 9.36 13.14 2.14
CA GLN A 414 10.58 13.49 1.41
C GLN A 414 11.73 13.85 2.35
N LEU A 415 11.45 14.68 3.36
CA LEU A 415 12.43 15.09 4.37
C LEU A 415 12.88 13.89 5.19
N ARG A 416 11.95 13.06 5.68
CA ARG A 416 12.24 11.85 6.45
C ARG A 416 13.11 10.90 5.65
N LEU A 417 12.69 10.53 4.44
CA LEU A 417 13.42 9.61 3.57
C LEU A 417 14.83 10.11 3.31
N SER A 418 14.98 11.37 2.89
CA SER A 418 16.27 11.96 2.51
C SER A 418 17.23 12.15 3.70
N LEU A 419 16.72 12.61 4.84
CA LEU A 419 17.57 12.90 6.01
C LEU A 419 17.93 11.65 6.81
N THR A 420 17.09 10.60 6.76
CA THR A 420 17.41 9.29 7.37
C THR A 420 18.32 8.42 6.49
N GLU A 421 18.73 8.89 5.32
CA GLU A 421 19.86 8.30 4.58
C GLU A 421 21.21 8.69 5.15
N LEU A 422 21.27 9.81 5.86
CA LEU A 422 22.53 10.35 6.33
C LEU A 422 23.12 9.43 7.41
N PRO A 423 24.43 9.15 7.37
CA PRO A 423 25.08 8.34 8.38
C PRO A 423 24.77 8.84 9.79
N SER A 424 24.48 7.91 10.70
CA SER A 424 24.07 8.14 12.10
C SER A 424 22.68 8.76 12.33
N VAL A 425 21.90 9.07 11.29
CA VAL A 425 20.51 9.53 11.45
C VAL A 425 19.56 8.34 11.39
N THR A 426 18.83 8.09 12.47
CA THR A 426 17.88 6.96 12.61
C THR A 426 16.43 7.42 12.60
N SER A 427 16.17 8.66 13.00
CA SER A 427 14.85 9.27 12.98
C SER A 427 14.94 10.79 12.81
N LEU A 428 13.87 11.37 12.30
CA LEU A 428 13.72 12.81 12.07
C LEU A 428 12.57 13.33 12.94
N GLN A 429 12.84 14.33 13.77
CA GLN A 429 11.79 15.17 14.37
C GLN A 429 11.87 16.54 13.70
N VAL A 430 10.83 16.90 12.96
CA VAL A 430 10.78 18.14 12.19
C VAL A 430 9.86 19.16 12.85
N GLY A 431 10.30 20.41 12.92
CA GLY A 431 9.46 21.58 13.16
C GLY A 431 9.45 22.48 11.92
N VAL A 432 8.32 23.10 11.61
CA VAL A 432 8.15 23.93 10.41
C VAL A 432 7.46 25.25 10.78
N ASN A 433 8.09 26.38 10.44
CA ASN A 433 7.57 27.73 10.72
C ASN A 433 7.15 27.92 12.20
N GLY A 434 7.92 27.34 13.12
CA GLY A 434 7.65 27.37 14.57
C GLY A 434 6.62 26.33 15.06
N SER A 435 5.90 25.64 14.17
CA SER A 435 5.04 24.53 14.56
C SER A 435 5.83 23.26 14.82
N VAL A 436 5.48 22.57 15.91
CA VAL A 436 6.11 21.30 16.35
C VAL A 436 5.10 20.20 16.63
N ALA A 437 3.80 20.45 16.41
CA ALA A 437 2.74 19.49 16.71
C ALA A 437 1.92 19.15 15.47
N PHE A 438 1.36 20.16 14.80
CA PHE A 438 0.54 19.98 13.60
C PHE A 438 0.94 21.00 12.53
N LEU A 439 1.02 20.54 11.29
CA LEU A 439 1.10 21.43 10.14
C LEU A 439 -0.29 22.06 9.85
N PRO A 440 -0.38 23.14 9.06
CA PRO A 440 -1.62 23.90 8.86
C PRO A 440 -2.83 23.13 8.37
N ARG A 441 -2.66 21.97 7.72
CA ARG A 441 -3.74 21.10 7.20
C ARG A 441 -3.95 19.85 8.08
N GLY A 442 -3.35 19.84 9.27
CA GLY A 442 -3.65 18.87 10.33
C GLY A 442 -2.76 17.64 10.33
N TYR A 443 -1.69 17.58 9.52
CA TYR A 443 -0.73 16.48 9.64
C TYR A 443 0.08 16.60 10.94
N TYR A 444 0.06 15.54 11.75
CA TYR A 444 0.74 15.50 13.05
C TYR A 444 2.25 15.23 12.90
N ILE A 445 3.07 16.17 13.37
CA ILE A 445 4.54 16.14 13.37
C ILE A 445 5.14 16.10 14.79
N GLY A 446 4.31 15.98 15.82
CA GLY A 446 4.75 16.00 17.23
C GLY A 446 5.58 14.80 17.69
N ARG A 447 5.69 13.75 16.86
CA ARG A 447 6.51 12.56 17.13
C ARG A 447 7.64 12.43 16.11
N PRO A 448 8.80 11.84 16.50
CA PRO A 448 9.86 11.52 15.56
C PRO A 448 9.38 10.51 14.51
N PHE A 449 9.81 10.71 13.27
CA PHE A 449 9.61 9.83 12.13
C PHE A 449 10.84 8.94 11.98
N SER A 450 10.67 7.64 12.22
CA SER A 450 11.78 6.68 12.09
C SER A 450 12.12 6.40 10.63
N ARG A 451 13.35 5.91 10.43
CA ARG A 451 13.87 5.44 9.14
C ARG A 451 12.98 4.38 8.48
#